data_AF-A0A8T4BWS8-F1
#
_entry.id   AF-A0A8T4BWS8-F1
#
_cell.length_a   1.000
_cell.length_b   1.000
_cell.length_c   1.000
_cell.angle_alpha   90.00
_cell.angle_beta   90.00
_cell.angle_gamma   90.00
#
_symmetry.space_group_name_H-M   'P 1'
#
loop_
_entity.id
_entity.type
_entity.pdbx_description
1 polymer ?
#
loop_
_entity_poly.entity_id
_entity_poly.type
_entity_poly.pdbx_seq_one_letter_code
_entity_poly.pdbx_strand_id
1 'polypeptide(L)' 'MKLYKACQICGINIGKFTCQICGALVCENCYNKIKGICIKCGQGKII' A
#
# COMPACT_ATOMS: atom_id res chain seq x y z
N MET A 1 6.62 -22.34 3.13
CA MET A 1 5.56 -21.37 3.54
C MET A 1 5.70 -20.10 2.73
N LYS A 2 4.64 -19.63 2.04
CA LYS A 2 4.62 -18.27 1.45
C LYS A 2 4.29 -17.27 2.55
N LEU A 3 5.26 -16.42 2.91
CA LEU A 3 5.05 -15.30 3.83
C LEU A 3 4.37 -14.16 3.06
N TYR A 4 3.05 -14.10 3.10
CA TYR A 4 2.32 -12.94 2.61
C TYR A 4 2.45 -11.81 3.63
N LYS A 5 3.06 -10.69 3.25
CA LYS A 5 3.16 -9.51 4.12
C LYS A 5 1.81 -8.78 4.15
N ALA A 6 1.37 -8.39 5.35
CA ALA A 6 0.16 -7.60 5.52
C ALA A 6 0.33 -6.19 4.95
N CYS A 7 -0.79 -5.55 4.60
CA CYS A 7 -0.84 -4.16 4.18
C CYS A 7 -0.27 -3.26 5.29
N GLN A 8 0.77 -2.49 4.98
CA GLN A 8 1.41 -1.58 5.93
C GLN A 8 0.56 -0.35 6.26
N ILE A 9 -0.59 -0.16 5.60
CA ILE A 9 -1.54 0.93 5.90
C ILE A 9 -2.62 0.48 6.86
N CYS A 10 -3.32 -0.62 6.56
CA CYS A 10 -4.47 -1.06 7.34
C CYS A 10 -4.19 -2.26 8.24
N GLY A 11 -3.10 -3.02 8.02
CA GLY A 11 -2.76 -4.22 8.79
C GLY A 11 -3.69 -5.42 8.60
N ILE A 12 -4.86 -5.22 7.97
CA ILE A 12 -5.93 -6.23 7.90
C ILE A 12 -5.78 -7.13 6.65
N ASN A 13 -5.56 -6.51 5.49
CA ASN A 13 -5.54 -7.21 4.21
C ASN A 13 -4.12 -7.57 3.80
N ILE A 14 -3.98 -8.59 2.94
CA ILE A 14 -2.69 -8.95 2.34
C ILE A 14 -2.19 -7.79 1.45
N GLY A 15 -0.93 -7.42 1.64
CA GLY A 15 -0.23 -6.46 0.79
C GLY A 15 0.07 -7.08 -0.58
N LYS A 16 -0.42 -6.43 -1.64
CA LYS A 16 -0.28 -6.91 -3.04
C LYS A 16 0.45 -5.91 -3.94
N PHE A 17 0.44 -4.63 -3.58
CA PHE A 17 0.99 -3.55 -4.39
C PHE A 17 2.03 -2.77 -3.60
N THR A 18 3.06 -2.25 -4.27
CA THR A 18 4.08 -1.42 -3.64
C THR A 18 3.90 0.03 -4.06
N CYS A 19 3.78 0.95 -3.11
CA CYS A 19 3.70 2.38 -3.39
C CYS A 19 5.00 2.88 -4.02
N GLN A 20 4.94 3.53 -5.17
CA GLN A 20 6.13 4.05 -5.85
C GLN A 20 6.76 5.28 -5.16
N ILE A 21 6.06 5.92 -4.22
CA ILE A 21 6.58 7.09 -3.48
C ILE A 21 7.27 6.66 -2.17
N CYS A 22 6.57 5.92 -1.31
CA CYS A 22 7.09 5.57 0.03
C CYS A 22 7.60 4.13 0.13
N GLY A 23 7.47 3.31 -0.92
CA GLY A 23 7.88 1.90 -0.91
C GLY A 23 7.00 0.97 -0.07
N ALA A 24 5.92 1.46 0.54
CA ALA A 24 5.05 0.66 1.39
C ALA A 24 4.29 -0.42 0.58
N LEU A 25 4.27 -1.65 1.10
CA LEU A 25 3.44 -2.74 0.61
C LEU A 25 2.00 -2.58 1.13
N VAL A 26 1.05 -2.45 0.21
CA VAL A 26 -0.35 -2.11 0.50
C VAL A 26 -1.32 -3.06 -0.20
N CYS A 27 -2.51 -3.23 0.38
CA CYS A 27 -3.58 -3.98 -0.25
C CYS A 27 -4.25 -3.15 -1.36
N GLU A 28 -5.09 -3.81 -2.15
CA GLU A 28 -5.85 -3.19 -3.24
C GLU A 28 -6.69 -1.99 -2.77
N ASN A 29 -7.33 -2.08 -1.61
CA ASN A 29 -8.16 -1.01 -1.05
C ASN A 29 -7.35 0.22 -0.62
N CYS A 30 -6.06 0.03 -0.30
CA CYS A 30 -5.17 1.11 0.12
C CYS A 30 -4.25 1.58 -1.00
N TYR A 31 -4.45 1.10 -2.23
CA TYR A 31 -3.64 1.42 -3.40
C TYR A 31 -4.47 2.13 -4.47
N ASN A 32 -4.01 3.31 -4.89
CA ASN A 32 -4.54 4.01 -6.04
C ASN A 32 -3.86 3.48 -7.31
N LYS A 33 -4.53 2.58 -8.03
CA LYS A 33 -4.02 1.96 -9.27
C LYS A 33 -3.78 2.97 -10.39
N ILE A 34 -4.56 4.03 -10.47
CA ILE A 34 -4.43 5.07 -11.50
C ILE A 34 -3.14 5.85 -11.29
N LYS A 35 -2.83 6.20 -10.04
CA LYS A 35 -1.64 6.97 -9.67
C LYS A 35 -0.40 6.13 -9.37
N GLY A 36 -0.52 4.82 -9.22
CA GLY A 36 0.60 3.94 -8.87
C GLY A 36 1.09 4.06 -7.42
N ILE A 37 0.26 4.62 -6.52
CA ILE A 37 0.67 5.01 -5.17
C ILE A 37 -0.36 4.62 -4.12
N CYS A 38 0.04 4.55 -2.86
CA CYS A 38 -0.90 4.31 -1.77
C CYS A 38 -1.79 5.53 -1.48
N ILE A 39 -2.94 5.30 -0.85
CA ILE A 39 -3.90 6.36 -0.53
C ILE A 39 -3.33 7.44 0.40
N LYS A 40 -2.38 7.09 1.30
CA LYS A 40 -1.73 8.06 2.19
C LYS A 40 -0.88 9.07 1.39
N CYS A 41 -0.02 8.58 0.50
CA CYS A 41 0.76 9.44 -0.40
C CYS A 41 -0.15 10.22 -1.36
N GLY A 42 -1.24 9.60 -1.85
CA GLY A 42 -2.22 10.28 -2.71
C GLY A 42 -2.96 11.44 -2.02
N GLN A 43 -3.01 11.44 -0.69
CA GLN A 43 -3.57 12.52 0.15
C GLN A 43 -2.50 13.52 0.62
N GLY A 44 -1.25 13.40 0.18
CA GLY A 44 -0.15 14.25 0.65
C GLY A 44 0.33 13.94 2.07
N LYS A 45 -0.12 12.84 2.68
CA LYS A 45 0.40 12.38 3.97
C LYS A 45 1.63 11.51 3.72
N ILE A 46 2.80 12.13 3.83
CA ILE A 46 4.08 11.41 3.91
C ILE A 46 4.14 10.81 5.33
N ILE A 47 4.20 9.48 5.38
CA ILE A 47 4.39 8.68 6.61
C ILE A 47 5.86 8.44 6.85
#